data_AF-A0A1M5IR79-F1
#
_entry.id   AF-A0A1M5IR79-F1
#
_cell.length_a   1.000
_cell.length_b   1.000
_cell.length_c   1.000
_cell.angle_alpha   90.00
_cell.angle_beta   90.00
_cell.angle_gamma   90.00
#
_symmetry.space_group_name_H-M   'P 1'
#
loop_
_entity.id
_entity.type
_entity.pdbx_description
1 polymer ?
#
loop_
_entity_poly.entity_id
_entity_poly.type
_entity_poly.pdbx_seq_one_letter_code
_entity_poly.pdbx_strand_id
1 'polypeptide(L)'
;QLQPGTFEFTLHHLIDDHIDLSVFYDKYQNDAGGRSAYDPAILLKIILFAYSKGITSSREIRWQCEHNIIFKALSCDSVPHFTSIASFVSSYPDAIESIFEQVLMVCDQQGLLGNELFAIDGCKMPSNASKEHSGTFKELQQKQAKIRKKIRHCLKEHKKLDGRKPKERERKQALAQATETLQKHFEKIDQFLKTAAPRMGQGKKPKEVKSNITDNESAKMTTSKGTIQGYNGIAAVDKKHQIIVEAQAFGEGQEHHTLKPVLDGLTARYRKAGIHDDILTEQVVVTADTGFSNESNNAYLKEEGINAYIPDNQFRSRDKAFAKQKEKHGKRHRDTLVGVKQVIPAREFQFDKRRKRCICPAGKELLLYGEERV
;
A
#
# COMPACT_ATOMS: atom_id res chain seq x y z
N GLN A 1 -21.13 -20.10 -23.70
CA GLN A 1 -21.22 -18.61 -23.77
C GLN A 1 -19.84 -17.98 -23.86
N LEU A 2 -18.83 -18.52 -23.17
CA LEU A 2 -17.43 -18.11 -23.36
C LEU A 2 -16.91 -18.60 -24.71
N GLN A 3 -16.16 -17.76 -25.42
CA GLN A 3 -15.63 -18.07 -26.75
C GLN A 3 -14.24 -18.72 -26.62
N PRO A 4 -13.98 -19.87 -27.27
CA PRO A 4 -12.64 -20.47 -27.29
C PRO A 4 -11.56 -19.47 -27.73
N GLY A 5 -10.38 -19.55 -27.11
CA GLY A 5 -9.26 -18.64 -27.40
C GLY A 5 -9.33 -17.27 -26.70
N THR A 6 -10.39 -16.99 -25.94
CA THR A 6 -10.46 -15.81 -25.08
C THR A 6 -9.85 -16.07 -23.70
N PHE A 7 -9.43 -15.01 -23.01
CA PHE A 7 -8.88 -15.11 -21.66
C PHE A 7 -9.91 -15.71 -20.67
N GLU A 8 -11.17 -15.30 -20.76
CA GLU A 8 -12.24 -15.82 -19.91
C GLU A 8 -12.50 -17.31 -20.11
N PHE A 9 -12.34 -17.82 -21.33
CA PHE A 9 -12.41 -19.26 -21.61
C PHE A 9 -11.23 -20.00 -20.98
N THR A 10 -10.01 -19.50 -21.16
CA THR A 10 -8.81 -20.09 -20.54
C THR A 10 -8.89 -20.07 -19.02
N LEU A 11 -9.35 -18.96 -18.44
CA LEU A 11 -9.53 -18.85 -16.99
C LEU A 11 -10.55 -19.85 -16.46
N HIS A 12 -11.67 -20.03 -17.16
CA HIS A 12 -12.70 -20.99 -16.79
C HIS A 12 -12.16 -22.43 -16.82
N HIS A 13 -11.51 -22.82 -17.92
CA HIS A 13 -10.92 -24.15 -18.09
C HIS A 13 -9.77 -24.40 -17.11
N LEU A 14 -8.93 -23.39 -16.84
CA LEU A 14 -7.85 -23.52 -15.85
C LEU A 14 -8.40 -23.81 -14.46
N ILE A 15 -9.44 -23.10 -14.04
CA ILE A 15 -10.02 -23.25 -12.71
C ILE A 15 -10.78 -24.57 -12.57
N ASP A 16 -11.47 -25.02 -13.61
CA ASP A 16 -12.31 -26.24 -13.52
C ASP A 16 -11.52 -27.53 -13.73
N ASP A 17 -10.49 -27.51 -14.59
CA ASP A 17 -9.84 -28.75 -15.03
C ASP A 17 -8.40 -28.91 -14.48
N HIS A 18 -7.79 -27.83 -13.98
CA HIS A 18 -6.36 -27.84 -13.63
C HIS A 18 -6.02 -27.30 -12.24
N ILE A 19 -6.99 -26.70 -11.53
CA ILE A 19 -6.78 -26.18 -10.18
C ILE A 19 -7.64 -26.96 -9.20
N ASP A 20 -6.99 -27.60 -8.23
CA ASP A 20 -7.65 -28.18 -7.07
C ASP A 20 -8.06 -27.07 -6.08
N LEU A 21 -9.37 -26.96 -5.90
CA LEU A 21 -10.02 -26.02 -4.99
C LEU A 21 -10.46 -26.66 -3.66
N SER A 22 -10.10 -27.92 -3.40
CA SER A 22 -10.42 -28.67 -2.16
C SER A 22 -10.18 -27.83 -0.89
N VAL A 23 -9.07 -27.10 -0.85
CA VAL A 23 -8.67 -26.20 0.26
C VAL A 23 -9.73 -25.14 0.59
N PHE A 24 -10.52 -24.70 -0.39
CA PHE A 24 -11.63 -23.77 -0.14
C PHE A 24 -12.86 -24.47 0.44
N TYR A 25 -13.15 -25.69 -0.01
CA TYR A 25 -14.36 -26.40 0.38
C TYR A 25 -14.34 -26.92 1.81
N ASP A 26 -13.16 -27.25 2.37
CA ASP A 26 -13.00 -27.71 3.75
C ASP A 26 -13.64 -26.76 4.79
N LYS A 27 -13.69 -25.46 4.46
CA LYS A 27 -14.23 -24.40 5.33
C LYS A 27 -15.65 -23.96 4.96
N TYR A 28 -16.22 -24.49 3.87
CA TYR A 28 -17.59 -24.21 3.43
C TYR A 28 -18.54 -25.28 3.94
N GLN A 29 -18.90 -25.22 5.23
CA GLN A 29 -19.96 -26.05 5.80
C GLN A 29 -21.31 -25.33 5.66
N ASN A 30 -22.15 -25.82 4.74
CA ASN A 30 -23.52 -25.36 4.62
C ASN A 30 -24.39 -26.08 5.67
N ASP A 31 -24.40 -25.58 6.90
CA ASP A 31 -25.37 -26.03 7.91
C ASP A 31 -26.79 -25.67 7.45
N ALA A 32 -27.81 -26.47 7.84
CA ALA A 32 -29.19 -26.38 7.35
C ALA A 32 -29.95 -25.06 7.67
N GLY A 33 -29.29 -24.05 8.24
CA GLY A 33 -29.87 -22.77 8.65
C GLY A 33 -29.08 -21.57 8.10
N GLY A 34 -29.13 -21.33 6.79
CA GLY A 34 -28.50 -20.17 6.16
C GLY A 34 -28.72 -20.11 4.64
N ARG A 35 -28.35 -18.98 4.01
CA ARG A 35 -28.28 -18.89 2.55
C ARG A 35 -27.10 -19.74 2.08
N SER A 36 -27.31 -20.63 1.12
CA SER A 36 -26.25 -21.44 0.53
C SER A 36 -25.06 -20.58 0.12
N ALA A 37 -23.87 -21.00 0.53
CA ALA A 37 -22.65 -20.30 0.21
C ALA A 37 -22.37 -20.36 -1.30
N TYR A 38 -21.76 -19.31 -1.85
CA TYR A 38 -21.34 -19.31 -3.26
C TYR A 38 -20.19 -20.30 -3.45
N ASP A 39 -20.20 -21.00 -4.58
CA ASP A 39 -19.11 -21.87 -5.00
C ASP A 39 -17.78 -21.07 -5.08
N PRO A 40 -16.70 -21.51 -4.41
CA PRO A 40 -15.38 -20.91 -4.49
C PRO A 40 -14.85 -20.75 -5.92
N ALA A 41 -15.13 -21.68 -6.82
CA ALA A 41 -14.71 -21.61 -8.23
C ALA A 41 -15.37 -20.41 -8.92
N ILE A 42 -16.65 -20.17 -8.65
CA ILE A 42 -17.39 -19.02 -9.18
C ILE A 42 -16.78 -17.72 -8.67
N LEU A 43 -16.54 -17.62 -7.36
CA LEU A 43 -15.94 -16.43 -6.75
C LEU A 43 -14.54 -16.17 -7.32
N LEU A 44 -13.72 -17.20 -7.45
CA LEU A 44 -12.36 -17.09 -7.97
C LEU A 44 -12.35 -16.64 -9.44
N LYS A 45 -13.20 -17.22 -10.29
CA LYS A 45 -13.35 -16.82 -11.71
C LYS A 45 -13.66 -15.34 -11.86
N ILE A 46 -14.69 -14.85 -11.16
CA ILE A 46 -15.09 -13.43 -11.28
C ILE A 46 -14.02 -12.48 -10.71
N ILE A 47 -13.31 -12.88 -9.65
CA ILE A 47 -12.26 -12.05 -9.03
C ILE A 47 -11.04 -11.95 -9.95
N LEU A 48 -10.53 -13.09 -10.44
CA LEU A 48 -9.36 -13.11 -11.32
C LEU A 48 -9.65 -12.42 -12.65
N PHE A 49 -10.85 -12.61 -13.21
CA PHE A 49 -11.28 -11.90 -14.41
C PHE A 49 -11.40 -10.38 -14.16
N ALA A 50 -11.94 -9.95 -13.02
CA ALA A 50 -12.00 -8.54 -12.67
C ALA A 50 -10.60 -7.92 -12.56
N TYR A 51 -9.67 -8.60 -11.88
CA TYR A 51 -8.31 -8.12 -11.72
C TYR A 51 -7.57 -8.00 -13.05
N SER A 52 -7.78 -8.94 -13.98
CA SER A 52 -7.18 -8.85 -15.33
C SER A 52 -7.71 -7.65 -16.15
N LYS A 53 -8.89 -7.13 -15.80
CA LYS A 53 -9.47 -5.89 -16.35
C LYS A 53 -9.16 -4.64 -15.52
N GLY A 54 -8.35 -4.76 -14.46
CA GLY A 54 -8.02 -3.65 -13.55
C GLY A 54 -9.14 -3.27 -12.57
N ILE A 55 -10.15 -4.12 -12.40
CA ILE A 55 -11.29 -3.89 -11.51
C ILE A 55 -10.99 -4.54 -10.15
N THR A 56 -10.63 -3.74 -9.15
CA THR A 56 -10.26 -4.23 -7.81
C THR A 56 -11.34 -4.00 -6.73
N SER A 57 -12.34 -3.17 -7.02
CA SER A 57 -13.42 -2.85 -6.08
C SER A 57 -14.44 -3.97 -6.04
N SER A 58 -14.66 -4.61 -4.88
CA SER A 58 -15.69 -5.65 -4.75
C SER A 58 -17.10 -5.16 -5.06
N ARG A 59 -17.37 -3.86 -4.89
CA ARG A 59 -18.65 -3.24 -5.31
C ARG A 59 -18.78 -3.17 -6.82
N GLU A 60 -17.68 -2.83 -7.49
CA GLU A 60 -17.63 -2.81 -8.95
C GLU A 60 -17.75 -4.22 -9.51
N ILE A 61 -17.06 -5.21 -8.93
CA ILE A 61 -17.20 -6.63 -9.34
C ILE A 61 -18.66 -7.08 -9.24
N ARG A 62 -19.35 -6.77 -8.13
CA ARG A 62 -20.79 -7.04 -8.00
C ARG A 62 -21.59 -6.35 -9.12
N TRP A 63 -21.32 -5.08 -9.40
CA TRP A 63 -22.01 -4.33 -10.46
C TRP A 63 -21.77 -4.97 -11.84
N GLN A 64 -20.56 -5.44 -12.13
CA GLN A 64 -20.23 -6.15 -13.35
C GLN A 64 -20.98 -7.49 -13.44
N CYS A 65 -21.12 -8.26 -12.35
CA CYS A 65 -21.93 -9.48 -12.34
C CYS A 65 -23.41 -9.21 -12.68
N GLU A 66 -23.91 -8.02 -12.39
CA GLU A 66 -25.30 -7.64 -12.69
C GLU A 66 -25.48 -7.14 -14.14
N HIS A 67 -24.48 -6.48 -14.72
CA HIS A 67 -24.63 -5.74 -15.99
C HIS A 67 -23.79 -6.26 -17.16
N ASN A 68 -22.70 -7.00 -16.90
CA ASN A 68 -21.77 -7.44 -17.93
C ASN A 68 -21.97 -8.93 -18.27
N ILE A 69 -22.19 -9.21 -19.56
CA ILE A 69 -22.51 -10.56 -20.02
C ILE A 69 -21.40 -11.59 -19.76
N ILE A 70 -20.12 -11.18 -19.79
CA ILE A 70 -19.00 -12.10 -19.52
C ILE A 70 -18.98 -12.45 -18.03
N PHE A 71 -19.18 -11.45 -17.16
CA PHE A 71 -19.27 -11.71 -15.73
C PHE A 71 -20.47 -12.57 -15.37
N LYS A 72 -21.63 -12.37 -16.02
CA LYS A 72 -22.79 -13.25 -15.88
C LYS A 72 -22.49 -14.68 -16.31
N ALA A 73 -21.79 -14.87 -17.42
CA ALA A 73 -21.39 -16.18 -17.88
C ALA A 73 -20.42 -16.87 -16.89
N LEU A 74 -19.43 -16.14 -16.37
CA LEU A 74 -18.48 -16.65 -15.37
C LEU A 74 -19.13 -16.90 -14.00
N SER A 75 -20.15 -16.11 -13.65
CA SER A 75 -20.85 -16.22 -12.37
C SER A 75 -22.04 -17.18 -12.40
N CYS A 76 -22.34 -17.80 -13.55
CA CYS A 76 -23.55 -18.58 -13.77
C CYS A 76 -24.81 -17.80 -13.36
N ASP A 77 -24.92 -16.54 -13.82
CA ASP A 77 -25.96 -15.56 -13.47
C ASP A 77 -26.08 -15.19 -11.98
N SER A 78 -25.14 -15.65 -11.14
CA SER A 78 -25.07 -15.24 -9.74
C SER A 78 -24.59 -13.79 -9.61
N VAL A 79 -25.10 -13.09 -8.59
CA VAL A 79 -24.65 -11.74 -8.23
C VAL A 79 -24.18 -11.73 -6.76
N PRO A 80 -22.95 -12.19 -6.48
CA PRO A 80 -22.41 -12.20 -5.13
C PRO A 80 -22.38 -10.81 -4.51
N HIS A 81 -22.75 -10.71 -3.24
CA HIS A 81 -22.68 -9.43 -2.54
C HIS A 81 -21.23 -8.99 -2.36
N PHE A 82 -20.96 -7.69 -2.40
CA PHE A 82 -19.59 -7.15 -2.33
C PHE A 82 -18.85 -7.54 -1.04
N THR A 83 -19.58 -7.81 0.04
CA THR A 83 -19.02 -8.29 1.31
C THR A 83 -18.56 -9.74 1.21
N SER A 84 -19.27 -10.59 0.48
CA SER A 84 -18.88 -11.98 0.25
C SER A 84 -17.61 -12.04 -0.59
N ILE A 85 -17.54 -11.24 -1.66
CA ILE A 85 -16.34 -11.10 -2.50
C ILE A 85 -15.15 -10.61 -1.67
N ALA A 86 -15.33 -9.54 -0.88
CA ALA A 86 -14.27 -9.00 -0.04
C ALA A 86 -13.81 -10.00 1.03
N SER A 87 -14.75 -10.69 1.67
CA SER A 87 -14.44 -11.72 2.67
C SER A 87 -13.63 -12.85 2.04
N PHE A 88 -14.05 -13.35 0.87
CA PHE A 88 -13.34 -14.43 0.17
C PHE A 88 -11.87 -14.08 -0.08
N VAL A 89 -11.57 -12.88 -0.58
CA VAL A 89 -10.18 -12.44 -0.81
C VAL A 89 -9.39 -12.33 0.50
N SER A 90 -10.01 -11.87 1.57
CA SER A 90 -9.32 -11.62 2.85
C SER A 90 -9.18 -12.84 3.75
N SER A 91 -10.02 -13.87 3.59
CA SER A 91 -10.15 -14.96 4.56
C SER A 91 -9.23 -16.15 4.30
N TYR A 92 -8.61 -16.24 3.12
CA TYR A 92 -7.92 -17.46 2.68
C TYR A 92 -6.52 -17.20 2.08
N PRO A 93 -5.59 -16.55 2.81
CA PRO A 93 -4.24 -16.27 2.29
C PRO A 93 -3.49 -17.56 1.88
N ASP A 94 -3.52 -18.60 2.71
CA ASP A 94 -2.82 -19.87 2.44
C ASP A 94 -3.39 -20.59 1.20
N ALA A 95 -4.70 -20.47 0.96
CA ALA A 95 -5.34 -21.10 -0.20
C ALA A 95 -4.97 -20.39 -1.51
N ILE A 96 -4.81 -19.06 -1.47
CA ILE A 96 -4.33 -18.29 -2.63
C ILE A 96 -2.89 -18.66 -2.96
N GLU A 97 -2.05 -18.86 -1.95
CA GLU A 97 -0.68 -19.32 -2.16
C GLU A 97 -0.63 -20.70 -2.84
N SER A 98 -1.47 -21.64 -2.39
CA SER A 98 -1.60 -22.96 -3.02
C SER A 98 -2.12 -22.88 -4.46
N ILE A 99 -3.13 -22.04 -4.75
CA ILE A 99 -3.56 -21.84 -6.14
C ILE A 99 -2.41 -21.34 -6.99
N PHE A 100 -1.65 -20.36 -6.51
CA PHE A 100 -0.56 -19.78 -7.28
C PHE A 100 0.52 -20.81 -7.61
N GLU A 101 0.86 -21.71 -6.68
CA GLU A 101 1.76 -22.85 -6.94
C GLU A 101 1.22 -23.77 -8.04
N GLN A 102 -0.07 -24.11 -8.00
CA GLN A 102 -0.70 -24.93 -9.04
C GLN A 102 -0.68 -24.25 -10.41
N VAL A 103 -0.90 -22.93 -10.45
CA VAL A 103 -0.79 -22.15 -11.69
C VAL A 103 0.63 -22.20 -12.24
N LEU A 104 1.67 -22.11 -11.40
CA LEU A 104 3.05 -22.24 -11.84
C LEU A 104 3.35 -23.65 -12.37
N MET A 105 2.86 -24.69 -11.70
CA MET A 105 2.97 -26.08 -12.18
C MET A 105 2.35 -26.26 -13.57
N VAL A 106 1.16 -25.70 -13.80
CA VAL A 106 0.51 -25.73 -15.14
C VAL A 106 1.35 -24.96 -16.16
N CYS A 107 1.87 -23.78 -15.80
CA CYS A 107 2.73 -23.01 -16.67
C CYS A 107 4.01 -23.76 -17.06
N ASP A 108 4.63 -24.48 -16.11
CA ASP A 108 5.80 -25.30 -16.35
C ASP A 108 5.51 -26.46 -17.31
N GLN A 109 4.42 -27.21 -17.05
CA GLN A 109 3.98 -28.33 -17.90
C GLN A 109 3.66 -27.89 -19.34
N GLN A 110 3.15 -26.67 -19.51
CA GLN A 110 2.89 -26.06 -20.82
C GLN A 110 4.14 -25.43 -21.45
N GLY A 111 5.30 -25.52 -20.79
CA GLY A 111 6.56 -24.96 -21.27
C GLY A 111 6.58 -23.43 -21.30
N LEU A 112 5.80 -22.76 -20.46
CA LEU A 112 5.73 -21.30 -20.40
C LEU A 112 6.82 -20.68 -19.50
N LEU A 113 7.44 -21.46 -18.64
CA LEU A 113 8.59 -21.03 -17.85
C LEU A 113 9.88 -21.29 -18.63
N GLY A 114 10.75 -20.28 -18.71
CA GLY A 114 12.06 -20.43 -19.32
C GLY A 114 13.13 -20.86 -18.34
N ASN A 115 13.03 -20.40 -17.10
CA ASN A 115 13.99 -20.63 -16.02
C ASN A 115 15.42 -20.21 -16.38
N GLU A 116 15.61 -19.31 -17.36
CA GLU A 116 16.93 -18.82 -17.77
C GLU A 116 17.34 -17.56 -17.01
N LEU A 117 16.35 -16.71 -16.71
CA LEU A 117 16.57 -15.42 -16.09
C LEU A 117 15.35 -15.02 -15.26
N PHE A 118 15.61 -14.64 -14.01
CA PHE A 118 14.63 -14.03 -13.12
C PHE A 118 14.94 -12.55 -12.93
N ALA A 119 13.95 -11.71 -13.23
CA ALA A 119 14.02 -10.27 -13.01
C ALA A 119 13.24 -9.90 -11.74
N ILE A 120 13.92 -9.25 -10.79
CA ILE A 120 13.35 -8.81 -9.53
C ILE A 120 13.12 -7.30 -9.58
N ASP A 121 11.88 -6.88 -9.37
CA ASP A 121 11.49 -5.47 -9.34
C ASP A 121 10.53 -5.16 -8.19
N GLY A 122 10.58 -3.92 -7.70
CA GLY A 122 9.80 -3.42 -6.58
C GLY A 122 8.77 -2.38 -6.99
N CYS A 123 7.53 -2.54 -6.52
CA CYS A 123 6.46 -1.58 -6.72
C CYS A 123 5.83 -1.13 -5.39
N LYS A 124 5.74 0.18 -5.19
CA LYS A 124 5.14 0.78 -4.00
C LYS A 124 3.62 0.82 -4.14
N MET A 125 2.92 0.07 -3.30
CA MET A 125 1.46 -0.05 -3.33
C MET A 125 0.85 0.57 -2.07
N PRO A 126 -0.24 1.35 -2.18
CA PRO A 126 -0.92 1.91 -1.01
C PRO A 126 -1.65 0.81 -0.22
N SER A 127 -1.68 0.93 1.11
CA SER A 127 -2.55 0.12 1.96
C SER A 127 -3.84 0.86 2.28
N ASN A 128 -4.84 0.13 2.79
CA ASN A 128 -6.10 0.71 3.29
C ASN A 128 -5.91 1.32 4.69
N ALA A 129 -4.83 2.09 4.89
CA ALA A 129 -4.51 2.72 6.15
C ALA A 129 -4.08 4.18 5.95
N SER A 130 -4.57 5.06 6.81
CA SER A 130 -4.21 6.48 6.74
C SER A 130 -2.80 6.71 7.29
N LYS A 131 -1.98 7.44 6.53
CA LYS A 131 -0.66 7.93 6.99
C LYS A 131 -0.75 8.85 8.22
N GLU A 132 -1.91 9.41 8.53
CA GLU A 132 -2.11 10.23 9.73
C GLU A 132 -2.18 9.39 11.01
N HIS A 133 -2.44 8.09 10.87
CA HIS A 133 -2.46 7.11 11.95
C HIS A 133 -1.11 6.45 12.20
N SER A 134 -0.06 6.83 11.47
CA SER A 134 1.29 6.29 11.68
C SER A 134 2.21 7.22 12.47
N GLY A 135 2.89 6.65 13.47
CA GLY A 135 3.86 7.32 14.33
C GLY A 135 4.68 6.31 15.14
N THR A 136 5.74 6.78 15.78
CA THR A 136 6.42 5.99 16.82
C THR A 136 5.53 5.88 18.06
N PHE A 137 5.78 4.93 18.95
CA PHE A 137 5.08 4.78 20.22
C PHE A 137 5.10 6.08 21.03
N LYS A 138 6.25 6.76 21.05
CA LYS A 138 6.36 8.09 21.69
C LYS A 138 5.46 9.14 21.02
N GLU A 139 5.42 9.19 19.68
CA GLU A 139 4.54 10.10 18.93
C GLU A 139 3.05 9.77 19.17
N LEU A 140 2.70 8.48 19.21
CA LEU A 140 1.35 7.99 19.45
C LEU A 140 0.88 8.28 20.88
N GLN A 141 1.73 8.10 21.89
CA GLN A 141 1.47 8.51 23.29
C GLN A 141 1.24 10.02 23.39
N GLN A 142 2.05 10.83 22.72
CA GLN A 142 1.85 12.28 22.67
C GLN A 142 0.53 12.65 21.99
N LYS A 143 0.16 11.94 20.92
CA LYS A 143 -1.11 12.13 20.21
C LYS A 143 -2.29 11.77 21.11
N GLN A 144 -2.21 10.63 21.80
CA GLN A 144 -3.19 10.19 22.80
C GLN A 144 -3.39 11.26 23.88
N ALA A 145 -2.32 11.80 24.44
CA ALA A 145 -2.37 12.85 25.46
C ALA A 145 -3.02 14.14 24.93
N LYS A 146 -2.74 14.53 23.68
CA LYS A 146 -3.37 15.68 23.01
C LYS A 146 -4.87 15.46 22.81
N ILE A 147 -5.29 14.28 22.37
CA ILE A 147 -6.71 13.94 22.21
C ILE A 147 -7.43 13.97 23.55
N ARG A 148 -6.83 13.40 24.61
CA ARG A 148 -7.37 13.47 25.97
C ARG A 148 -7.54 14.90 26.48
N LYS A 149 -6.64 15.82 26.13
CA LYS A 149 -6.80 17.25 26.43
C LYS A 149 -7.98 17.87 25.67
N LYS A 150 -8.17 17.53 24.38
CA LYS A 150 -9.32 18.00 23.59
C LYS A 150 -10.65 17.47 24.11
N ILE A 151 -10.73 16.19 24.47
CA ILE A 151 -11.94 15.60 25.08
C ILE A 151 -12.31 16.36 26.36
N ARG A 152 -11.34 16.58 27.25
CA ARG A 152 -11.56 17.39 28.47
C ARG A 152 -12.05 18.81 28.16
N HIS A 153 -11.52 19.44 27.11
CA HIS A 153 -11.98 20.75 26.68
C HIS A 153 -13.43 20.71 26.18
N CYS A 154 -13.77 19.77 25.29
CA CYS A 154 -15.14 19.58 24.79
C CYS A 154 -16.14 19.31 25.93
N LEU A 155 -15.79 18.45 26.89
CA LEU A 155 -16.63 18.19 28.07
C LEU A 155 -16.80 19.43 28.96
N LYS A 156 -15.75 20.24 29.13
CA LYS A 156 -15.84 21.50 29.88
C LYS A 156 -16.75 22.51 29.18
N GLU A 157 -16.64 22.63 27.86
CA GLU A 157 -17.53 23.50 27.08
C GLU A 157 -18.98 22.99 27.08
N HIS A 158 -19.20 21.68 26.97
CA HIS A 158 -20.53 21.08 27.10
C HIS A 158 -21.17 21.43 28.44
N LYS A 159 -20.44 21.26 29.56
CA LYS A 159 -20.91 21.59 30.90
C LYS A 159 -21.27 23.07 31.08
N LYS A 160 -20.56 23.98 30.39
CA LYS A 160 -20.89 25.42 30.39
C LYS A 160 -22.18 25.72 29.61
N LEU A 161 -22.40 25.01 28.50
CA LEU A 161 -23.59 25.17 27.66
C LEU A 161 -24.84 24.54 28.29
N ASP A 162 -24.68 23.57 29.17
CA ASP A 162 -25.79 22.98 29.93
C ASP A 162 -26.49 23.95 30.88
N GLY A 163 -25.79 25.01 31.32
CA GLY A 163 -26.39 26.09 32.10
C GLY A 163 -27.08 27.21 31.28
N ARG A 164 -27.19 27.09 29.93
CA ARG A 164 -27.67 28.17 29.05
C ARG A 164 -28.90 27.78 28.20
N LYS A 165 -29.64 28.82 27.77
CA LYS A 165 -30.98 28.81 27.11
C LYS A 165 -31.09 27.94 25.83
N PRO A 166 -32.32 27.61 25.36
CA PRO A 166 -32.60 26.64 24.28
C PRO A 166 -31.98 26.90 22.89
N LYS A 167 -31.45 28.09 22.62
CA LYS A 167 -30.96 28.50 21.28
C LYS A 167 -29.59 27.91 20.88
N GLU A 168 -28.94 27.09 21.71
CA GLU A 168 -27.63 26.48 21.42
C GLU A 168 -27.69 24.95 21.18
N ARG A 169 -28.86 24.39 20.85
CA ARG A 169 -29.05 22.93 20.65
C ARG A 169 -28.11 22.34 19.59
N GLU A 170 -27.95 23.00 18.45
CA GLU A 170 -27.05 22.56 17.37
C GLU A 170 -25.59 22.52 17.82
N ARG A 171 -25.15 23.53 18.58
CA ARG A 171 -23.80 23.61 19.13
C ARG A 171 -23.54 22.49 20.15
N LYS A 172 -24.53 22.15 20.98
CA LYS A 172 -24.45 21.00 21.91
C LYS A 172 -24.33 19.68 21.15
N GLN A 173 -25.14 19.47 20.11
CA GLN A 173 -25.08 18.27 19.27
C GLN A 173 -23.73 18.14 18.56
N ALA A 174 -23.21 19.21 17.98
CA ALA A 174 -21.88 19.22 17.35
C ALA A 174 -20.76 18.90 18.35
N LEU A 175 -20.82 19.44 19.57
CA LEU A 175 -19.86 19.13 20.65
C LEU A 175 -19.96 17.67 21.12
N ALA A 176 -21.17 17.12 21.23
CA ALA A 176 -21.38 15.72 21.59
C ALA A 176 -20.79 14.79 20.51
N GLN A 177 -21.09 15.03 19.24
CA GLN A 177 -20.56 14.26 18.12
C GLN A 177 -19.03 14.37 18.00
N ALA A 178 -18.48 15.57 18.21
CA ALA A 178 -17.03 15.77 18.25
C ALA A 178 -16.38 15.00 19.41
N THR A 179 -17.00 15.00 20.59
CA THR A 179 -16.52 14.25 21.76
C THR A 179 -16.54 12.75 21.50
N GLU A 180 -17.63 12.22 20.94
CA GLU A 180 -17.75 10.81 20.60
C GLU A 180 -16.69 10.39 19.56
N THR A 181 -16.47 11.20 18.53
CA THR A 181 -15.46 10.94 17.49
C THR A 181 -14.05 10.94 18.09
N LEU A 182 -13.74 11.91 18.95
CA LEU A 182 -12.44 11.99 19.64
C LEU A 182 -12.24 10.82 20.61
N GLN A 183 -13.30 10.38 21.29
CA GLN A 183 -13.26 9.25 22.22
C GLN A 183 -12.98 7.93 21.48
N LYS A 184 -13.69 7.66 20.38
CA LYS A 184 -13.40 6.50 19.51
C LYS A 184 -11.96 6.52 18.99
N HIS A 185 -11.45 7.70 18.64
CA HIS A 185 -10.06 7.84 18.18
C HIS A 185 -9.04 7.61 19.31
N PHE A 186 -9.34 8.09 20.52
CA PHE A 186 -8.55 7.84 21.71
C PHE A 186 -8.46 6.36 22.05
N GLU A 187 -9.60 5.66 22.06
CA GLU A 187 -9.70 4.23 22.37
C GLU A 187 -8.91 3.38 21.39
N LYS A 188 -8.96 3.69 20.08
CA LYS A 188 -8.14 3.01 19.08
C LYS A 188 -6.64 3.15 19.35
N ILE A 189 -6.18 4.35 19.69
CA ILE A 189 -4.76 4.58 20.02
C ILE A 189 -4.38 3.88 21.33
N ASP A 190 -5.24 3.94 22.34
CA ASP A 190 -5.00 3.33 23.65
C ASP A 190 -4.91 1.81 23.55
N GLN A 191 -5.85 1.18 22.82
CA GLN A 191 -5.84 -0.25 22.55
C GLN A 191 -4.55 -0.64 21.82
N PHE A 192 -4.20 0.09 20.75
CA PHE A 192 -2.97 -0.18 20.01
C PHE A 192 -1.71 -0.10 20.87
N LEU A 193 -1.58 0.93 21.70
CA LEU A 193 -0.43 1.10 22.60
C LEU A 193 -0.35 0.03 23.69
N LYS A 194 -1.47 -0.62 24.04
CA LYS A 194 -1.53 -1.73 25.01
C LYS A 194 -1.22 -3.08 24.37
N THR A 195 -1.62 -3.29 23.11
CA THR A 195 -1.54 -4.60 22.46
C THR A 195 -0.31 -4.76 21.58
N ALA A 196 0.19 -3.68 20.98
CA ALA A 196 1.30 -3.74 20.03
C ALA A 196 2.65 -3.44 20.69
N ALA A 197 3.72 -3.95 20.09
CA ALA A 197 5.10 -3.62 20.44
C ALA A 197 5.72 -2.65 19.40
N PRO A 198 6.74 -1.86 19.79
CA PRO A 198 7.48 -1.01 18.85
C PRO A 198 8.11 -1.83 17.72
N ARG A 199 7.82 -1.45 16.47
CA ARG A 199 8.48 -2.04 15.30
C ARG A 199 9.91 -1.50 15.20
N MET A 200 10.88 -2.41 15.17
CA MET A 200 12.30 -2.08 15.04
C MET A 200 12.74 -2.28 13.59
N GLY A 201 13.42 -1.30 13.01
CA GLY A 201 13.97 -1.41 11.67
C GLY A 201 15.22 -2.28 11.63
N GLN A 202 15.46 -2.95 10.50
CA GLN A 202 16.56 -3.91 10.32
C GLN A 202 17.90 -3.27 9.89
N GLY A 203 18.08 -1.96 10.08
CA GLY A 203 19.33 -1.28 9.74
C GLY A 203 20.48 -1.63 10.71
N LYS A 204 21.73 -1.32 10.31
CA LYS A 204 22.95 -1.52 11.14
C LYS A 204 22.83 -1.01 12.59
N LYS A 205 21.98 0.00 12.83
CA LYS A 205 21.52 0.40 14.15
C LYS A 205 20.00 0.29 14.19
N PRO A 206 19.42 -0.70 14.91
CA PRO A 206 17.99 -0.88 14.96
C PRO A 206 17.35 0.34 15.63
N LYS A 207 16.52 1.05 14.87
CA LYS A 207 15.75 2.21 15.33
C LYS A 207 14.28 1.91 15.16
N GLU A 208 13.48 2.46 16.06
CA GLU A 208 12.03 2.36 15.96
C GLU A 208 11.53 2.96 14.64
N VAL A 209 10.78 2.16 13.89
CA VAL A 209 10.09 2.55 12.67
C VAL A 209 8.66 2.91 13.03
N LYS A 210 8.08 3.85 12.29
CA LYS A 210 6.71 4.32 12.54
C LYS A 210 5.73 3.17 12.33
N SER A 211 5.03 2.82 13.41
CA SER A 211 3.90 1.89 13.42
C SER A 211 2.64 2.59 12.93
N ASN A 212 1.63 1.85 12.47
CA ASN A 212 0.32 2.39 12.11
C ASN A 212 -0.78 1.68 12.90
N ILE A 213 -1.74 2.46 13.40
CA ILE A 213 -2.79 1.97 14.30
C ILE A 213 -3.77 1.00 13.59
N THR A 214 -3.98 1.18 12.29
CA THR A 214 -4.94 0.39 11.50
C THR A 214 -4.29 -0.82 10.84
N ASP A 215 -3.10 -0.62 10.28
CA ASP A 215 -2.34 -1.66 9.58
C ASP A 215 -0.88 -1.55 10.02
N ASN A 216 -0.53 -2.25 11.11
CA ASN A 216 0.78 -2.12 11.71
C ASN A 216 1.91 -2.71 10.84
N GLU A 217 1.58 -3.55 9.86
CA GLU A 217 2.56 -4.14 8.96
C GLU A 217 2.93 -3.15 7.85
N SER A 218 2.02 -2.28 7.41
CA SER A 218 2.34 -1.23 6.44
C SER A 218 3.33 -0.16 6.95
N ALA A 219 4.03 0.51 6.02
CA ALA A 219 4.94 1.61 6.32
C ALA A 219 4.69 2.89 5.52
N LYS A 220 5.24 4.00 6.02
CA LYS A 220 5.29 5.26 5.26
C LYS A 220 6.40 5.17 4.21
N MET A 221 6.01 5.30 2.95
CA MET A 221 6.93 5.17 1.81
C MET A 221 6.87 6.40 0.92
N THR A 222 8.03 6.86 0.46
CA THR A 222 8.13 7.96 -0.49
C THR A 222 8.05 7.43 -1.92
N THR A 223 7.10 7.95 -2.68
CA THR A 223 6.91 7.70 -4.12
C THR A 223 7.20 8.99 -4.90
N SER A 224 7.26 8.90 -6.23
CA SER A 224 7.37 10.07 -7.12
C SER A 224 6.20 11.06 -6.97
N LYS A 225 5.01 10.56 -6.58
CA LYS A 225 3.78 11.35 -6.39
C LYS A 225 3.55 11.80 -4.93
N GLY A 226 4.49 11.51 -4.03
CA GLY A 226 4.43 11.89 -2.61
C GLY A 226 4.51 10.71 -1.64
N THR A 227 4.24 10.96 -0.37
CA THR A 227 4.30 9.93 0.69
C THR A 227 2.96 9.20 0.83
N ILE A 228 3.01 7.88 0.72
CA ILE A 228 1.89 6.96 0.95
C ILE A 228 2.12 6.13 2.22
N GLN A 229 1.05 5.56 2.77
CA GLN A 229 1.13 4.44 3.70
C GLN A 229 0.86 3.17 2.88
N GLY A 230 1.72 2.17 2.97
CA GLY A 230 1.62 1.01 2.09
C GLY A 230 2.72 -0.01 2.25
N TYR A 231 2.89 -0.80 1.20
CA TYR A 231 3.84 -1.91 1.09
C TYR A 231 4.72 -1.75 -0.14
N ASN A 232 5.93 -2.30 -0.08
CA ASN A 232 6.71 -2.58 -1.27
C ASN A 232 6.38 -4.00 -1.74
N GLY A 233 5.66 -4.12 -2.84
CA GLY A 233 5.48 -5.40 -3.52
C GLY A 233 6.71 -5.69 -4.35
N ILE A 234 7.47 -6.72 -3.99
CA ILE A 234 8.59 -7.22 -4.79
C ILE A 234 8.09 -8.43 -5.56
N ALA A 235 8.35 -8.46 -6.87
CA ALA A 235 8.04 -9.60 -7.72
C ALA A 235 9.31 -10.11 -8.40
N ALA A 236 9.43 -11.44 -8.50
CA ALA A 236 10.38 -12.10 -9.38
C ALA A 236 9.63 -12.61 -10.62
N VAL A 237 10.17 -12.32 -11.80
CA VAL A 237 9.52 -12.58 -13.09
C VAL A 237 10.42 -13.41 -13.98
N ASP A 238 9.89 -14.50 -14.52
CA ASP A 238 10.55 -15.31 -15.54
C ASP A 238 10.58 -14.59 -16.89
N LYS A 239 11.74 -14.60 -17.56
CA LYS A 239 11.97 -13.88 -18.81
C LYS A 239 11.13 -14.36 -20.00
N LYS A 240 10.82 -15.65 -20.12
CA LYS A 240 10.32 -16.25 -21.37
C LYS A 240 8.97 -15.67 -21.80
N HIS A 241 8.03 -15.65 -20.87
CA HIS A 241 6.68 -15.12 -21.07
C HIS A 241 6.27 -14.07 -20.03
N GLN A 242 7.23 -13.54 -19.27
CA GLN A 242 7.00 -12.52 -18.23
C GLN A 242 6.05 -12.99 -17.14
N ILE A 243 6.13 -14.29 -16.79
CA ILE A 243 5.32 -14.89 -15.74
C ILE A 243 5.91 -14.51 -14.39
N ILE A 244 5.08 -13.98 -13.50
CA ILE A 244 5.46 -13.75 -12.11
C ILE A 244 5.58 -15.12 -11.44
N VAL A 245 6.74 -15.39 -10.88
CA VAL A 245 7.04 -16.68 -10.23
C VAL A 245 7.17 -16.55 -8.72
N GLU A 246 7.39 -15.35 -8.20
CA GLU A 246 7.36 -15.05 -6.77
C GLU A 246 6.87 -13.62 -6.55
N ALA A 247 6.09 -13.38 -5.50
CA ALA A 247 5.62 -12.04 -5.15
C ALA A 247 5.44 -11.92 -3.64
N GLN A 248 6.06 -10.91 -3.04
CA GLN A 248 6.01 -10.64 -1.60
C GLN A 248 5.78 -9.16 -1.32
N ALA A 249 5.06 -8.85 -0.24
CA ALA A 249 4.77 -7.49 0.18
C ALA A 249 5.50 -7.15 1.47
N PHE A 250 6.38 -6.15 1.43
CA PHE A 250 7.17 -5.71 2.57
C PHE A 250 6.66 -4.39 3.12
N GLY A 251 6.43 -4.39 4.42
CA GLY A 251 6.06 -3.23 5.21
C GLY A 251 7.20 -2.25 5.47
N GLU A 252 8.10 -2.05 4.51
CA GLU A 252 9.33 -1.27 4.65
C GLU A 252 9.69 -0.52 3.36
N GLY A 253 10.20 0.70 3.51
CA GLY A 253 10.46 1.59 2.36
C GLY A 253 11.75 1.32 1.58
N GLN A 254 12.67 0.51 2.12
CA GLN A 254 13.97 0.20 1.50
C GLN A 254 13.98 -1.26 1.03
N GLU A 255 14.51 -1.51 -0.17
CA GLU A 255 14.56 -2.83 -0.80
C GLU A 255 15.72 -3.70 -0.33
N HIS A 256 16.69 -3.13 0.39
CA HIS A 256 17.94 -3.79 0.74
C HIS A 256 17.78 -5.16 1.41
N HIS A 257 16.78 -5.33 2.28
CA HIS A 257 16.56 -6.57 3.05
C HIS A 257 15.59 -7.54 2.36
N THR A 258 15.09 -7.20 1.17
CA THR A 258 14.00 -7.95 0.51
C THR A 258 14.50 -8.96 -0.52
N LEU A 259 15.75 -8.83 -1.01
CA LEU A 259 16.31 -9.74 -2.02
C LEU A 259 16.36 -11.20 -1.54
N LYS A 260 16.98 -11.44 -0.38
CA LYS A 260 17.12 -12.79 0.18
C LYS A 260 15.76 -13.45 0.44
N PRO A 261 14.79 -12.81 1.12
CA PRO A 261 13.44 -13.39 1.28
C PRO A 261 12.74 -13.76 -0.03
N VAL A 262 12.92 -12.96 -1.08
CA VAL A 262 12.32 -13.24 -2.40
C VAL A 262 12.99 -14.42 -3.07
N LEU A 263 14.32 -14.52 -3.01
CA LEU A 263 15.06 -15.67 -3.55
C LEU A 263 14.77 -16.96 -2.78
N ASP A 264 14.76 -16.90 -1.44
CA ASP A 264 14.41 -18.02 -0.58
C ASP A 264 12.97 -18.49 -0.86
N GLY A 265 12.02 -17.54 -1.02
CA GLY A 265 10.63 -17.81 -1.36
C GLY A 265 10.48 -18.44 -2.75
N LEU A 266 11.20 -17.93 -3.75
CA LEU A 266 11.23 -18.49 -5.09
C LEU A 266 11.69 -19.95 -5.07
N THR A 267 12.81 -20.26 -4.41
CA THR A 267 13.31 -21.64 -4.30
C THR A 267 12.33 -22.54 -3.56
N ALA A 268 11.75 -22.07 -2.45
CA ALA A 268 10.74 -22.83 -1.71
C ALA A 268 9.50 -23.13 -2.55
N ARG A 269 9.04 -22.14 -3.35
CA ARG A 269 7.87 -22.28 -4.21
C ARG A 269 8.12 -23.24 -5.36
N TYR A 270 9.27 -23.15 -6.03
CA TYR A 270 9.65 -24.09 -7.09
C TYR A 270 9.73 -25.53 -6.59
N ARG A 271 10.31 -25.72 -5.40
CA ARG A 271 10.37 -27.03 -4.75
C ARG A 271 8.98 -27.56 -4.43
N LYS A 272 8.12 -26.73 -3.85
CA LYS A 272 6.76 -27.12 -3.47
C LYS A 272 5.86 -27.40 -4.69
N ALA A 273 6.05 -26.66 -5.78
CA ALA A 273 5.37 -26.89 -7.06
C ALA A 273 5.93 -28.10 -7.83
N GLY A 274 7.02 -28.73 -7.36
CA GLY A 274 7.65 -29.87 -8.02
C GLY A 274 8.35 -29.52 -9.32
N ILE A 275 8.66 -28.24 -9.55
CA ILE A 275 9.32 -27.74 -10.76
C ILE A 275 10.83 -27.98 -10.67
N HIS A 276 11.43 -27.59 -9.55
CA HIS A 276 12.87 -27.77 -9.31
C HIS A 276 13.23 -27.66 -7.82
N ASP A 277 14.21 -28.43 -7.36
CA ASP A 277 14.59 -28.45 -5.93
C ASP A 277 15.43 -27.24 -5.49
N ASP A 278 16.31 -26.77 -6.38
CA ASP A 278 17.15 -25.58 -6.16
C ASP A 278 17.52 -24.86 -7.46
N ILE A 279 16.58 -24.07 -7.97
CA ILE A 279 16.69 -23.42 -9.27
C ILE A 279 17.79 -22.34 -9.33
N LEU A 280 18.23 -21.83 -8.18
CA LEU A 280 19.21 -20.75 -8.12
C LEU A 280 20.67 -21.23 -8.23
N THR A 281 20.90 -22.54 -8.04
CA THR A 281 22.23 -23.16 -8.20
C THR A 281 22.56 -23.57 -9.63
N GLU A 282 21.56 -23.57 -10.52
CA GLU A 282 21.79 -23.75 -11.95
C GLU A 282 22.34 -22.47 -12.61
N GLN A 283 22.61 -22.51 -13.92
CA GLN A 283 23.10 -21.34 -14.68
C GLN A 283 22.04 -20.23 -14.88
N VAL A 284 21.06 -20.11 -13.97
CA VAL A 284 20.01 -19.10 -14.02
C VAL A 284 20.57 -17.74 -13.66
N VAL A 285 20.23 -16.74 -14.45
CA VAL A 285 20.65 -15.37 -14.22
C VAL A 285 19.63 -14.64 -13.35
N VAL A 286 20.04 -14.12 -12.20
CA VAL A 286 19.20 -13.22 -11.40
C VAL A 286 19.55 -11.77 -11.74
N THR A 287 18.54 -10.94 -11.97
CA THR A 287 18.73 -9.50 -12.20
C THR A 287 17.85 -8.70 -11.25
N ALA A 288 18.36 -7.58 -10.75
CA ALA A 288 17.61 -6.68 -9.90
C ALA A 288 18.07 -5.23 -10.09
N ASP A 289 17.26 -4.29 -9.65
CA ASP A 289 17.57 -2.87 -9.75
C ASP A 289 18.71 -2.42 -8.79
N THR A 290 19.18 -1.18 -8.95
CA THR A 290 20.21 -0.62 -8.05
C THR A 290 19.78 -0.57 -6.58
N GLY A 291 18.48 -0.53 -6.30
CA GLY A 291 17.90 -0.51 -4.97
C GLY A 291 18.22 -1.78 -4.17
N PHE A 292 18.59 -2.88 -4.82
CA PHE A 292 19.03 -4.10 -4.17
C PHE A 292 20.55 -4.18 -3.92
N SER A 293 21.37 -3.30 -4.52
CA SER A 293 22.83 -3.33 -4.40
C SER A 293 23.31 -2.86 -3.01
N ASN A 294 23.72 -3.80 -2.16
CA ASN A 294 24.40 -3.51 -0.91
C ASN A 294 25.39 -4.62 -0.52
N GLU A 295 26.28 -4.31 0.43
CA GLU A 295 27.33 -5.24 0.91
C GLU A 295 26.78 -6.58 1.42
N SER A 296 25.66 -6.55 2.15
CA SER A 296 25.05 -7.77 2.70
C SER A 296 24.48 -8.66 1.61
N ASN A 297 23.76 -8.09 0.65
CA ASN A 297 23.21 -8.83 -0.49
C ASN A 297 24.33 -9.38 -1.37
N ASN A 298 25.37 -8.59 -1.63
CA ASN A 298 26.50 -9.03 -2.45
C ASN A 298 27.29 -10.17 -1.77
N ALA A 299 27.43 -10.13 -0.43
CA ALA A 299 28.03 -11.21 0.33
C ALA A 299 27.19 -12.49 0.24
N TYR A 300 25.87 -12.39 0.48
CA TYR A 300 24.93 -13.50 0.37
C TYR A 300 24.94 -14.14 -1.02
N LEU A 301 24.81 -13.34 -2.09
CA LEU A 301 24.84 -13.83 -3.47
C LEU A 301 26.15 -14.56 -3.79
N LYS A 302 27.27 -14.08 -3.26
CA LYS A 302 28.58 -14.71 -3.44
C LYS A 302 28.73 -16.01 -2.65
N GLU A 303 28.25 -16.03 -1.40
CA GLU A 303 28.31 -17.20 -0.51
C GLU A 303 27.46 -18.35 -1.05
N GLU A 304 26.26 -18.05 -1.53
CA GLU A 304 25.34 -19.03 -2.14
C GLU A 304 25.67 -19.34 -3.61
N GLY A 305 26.68 -18.69 -4.20
CA GLY A 305 27.09 -18.94 -5.59
C GLY A 305 26.06 -18.54 -6.65
N ILE A 306 25.15 -17.61 -6.33
CA ILE A 306 24.04 -17.20 -7.22
C ILE A 306 24.57 -16.28 -8.32
N ASN A 307 24.27 -16.61 -9.58
CA ASN A 307 24.67 -15.82 -10.75
C ASN A 307 23.80 -14.56 -10.91
N ALA A 308 24.11 -13.51 -10.15
CA ALA A 308 23.32 -12.28 -10.09
C ALA A 308 24.02 -11.05 -10.69
N TYR A 309 23.26 -10.25 -11.46
CA TYR A 309 23.69 -8.98 -12.03
C TYR A 309 22.88 -7.84 -11.43
N ILE A 310 23.48 -7.17 -10.44
CA ILE A 310 22.87 -6.01 -9.77
C ILE A 310 23.84 -4.82 -9.90
N PRO A 311 23.44 -3.74 -10.60
CA PRO A 311 24.30 -2.57 -10.75
C PRO A 311 24.48 -1.85 -9.41
N ASP A 312 25.71 -1.39 -9.14
CA ASP A 312 25.94 -0.56 -7.95
C ASP A 312 25.45 0.88 -8.12
N ASN A 313 25.30 1.57 -6.98
CA ASN A 313 24.79 2.94 -6.93
C ASN A 313 25.61 3.98 -7.73
N GLN A 314 26.83 3.65 -8.16
CA GLN A 314 27.72 4.53 -8.92
C GLN A 314 27.84 4.12 -10.40
N PHE A 315 27.08 3.13 -10.88
CA PHE A 315 27.19 2.65 -12.26
C PHE A 315 26.93 3.78 -13.28
N ARG A 316 25.89 4.60 -13.04
CA ARG A 316 25.52 5.73 -13.93
C ARG A 316 26.58 6.82 -14.02
N SER A 317 27.42 6.99 -12.98
CA SER A 317 28.51 7.97 -13.03
C SER A 317 29.73 7.47 -13.79
N ARG A 318 29.89 6.15 -13.92
CA ARG A 318 31.06 5.53 -14.58
C ARG A 318 30.79 5.24 -16.06
N ASP A 319 29.53 5.00 -16.42
CA ASP A 319 29.14 4.68 -17.79
C ASP A 319 28.90 5.94 -18.64
N LYS A 320 29.65 6.03 -19.74
CA LYS A 320 29.61 7.13 -20.71
C LYS A 320 28.23 7.29 -21.36
N ALA A 321 27.45 6.21 -21.49
CA ALA A 321 26.10 6.27 -22.05
C ALA A 321 25.16 7.16 -21.21
N PHE A 322 25.43 7.29 -19.90
CA PHE A 322 24.63 8.11 -18.98
C PHE A 322 25.18 9.52 -18.77
N ALA A 323 26.28 9.90 -19.43
CA ALA A 323 26.95 11.19 -19.23
C ALA A 323 26.01 12.41 -19.43
N LYS A 324 25.07 12.32 -20.38
CA LYS A 324 24.09 13.38 -20.68
C LYS A 324 22.75 13.24 -19.95
N GLN A 325 22.56 12.23 -19.10
CA GLN A 325 21.26 12.00 -18.44
C GLN A 325 20.83 13.17 -17.53
N LYS A 326 21.80 13.88 -16.93
CA LYS A 326 21.56 15.08 -16.10
C LYS A 326 21.06 16.29 -16.89
N GLU A 327 21.15 16.27 -18.23
CA GLU A 327 20.62 17.33 -19.09
C GLU A 327 19.10 17.17 -19.28
N LYS A 328 18.58 15.93 -19.29
CA LYS A 328 17.17 15.60 -19.55
C LYS A 328 16.25 15.87 -18.34
N HIS A 329 16.79 15.70 -17.13
CA HIS A 329 16.17 16.16 -15.89
C HIS A 329 17.03 17.30 -15.35
N GLY A 330 16.80 18.52 -15.86
CA GLY A 330 17.45 19.72 -15.35
C GLY A 330 17.38 19.77 -13.81
N LYS A 331 18.35 20.46 -13.18
CA LYS A 331 18.36 20.67 -11.72
C LYS A 331 16.93 20.95 -11.28
N ARG A 332 16.38 20.10 -10.41
CA ARG A 332 15.05 20.26 -9.78
C ARG A 332 14.88 21.76 -9.54
N HIS A 333 14.00 22.44 -10.28
CA HIS A 333 13.87 23.89 -10.21
C HIS A 333 13.61 24.23 -8.73
N ARG A 334 14.66 24.69 -8.03
CA ARG A 334 14.51 25.23 -6.68
C ARG A 334 13.62 26.48 -6.70
N ASP A 335 13.36 27.01 -7.90
CA ASP A 335 12.54 28.18 -8.17
C ASP A 335 11.03 27.92 -8.07
N THR A 336 10.59 26.65 -7.95
CA THR A 336 9.19 26.31 -7.63
C THR A 336 9.07 25.69 -6.25
N LEU A 337 9.69 26.32 -5.24
CA LEU A 337 9.21 26.20 -3.87
C LEU A 337 7.79 26.79 -3.80
N VAL A 338 6.77 25.94 -3.99
CA VAL A 338 5.38 26.27 -3.62
C VAL A 338 5.39 26.58 -2.12
N GLY A 339 5.37 27.87 -1.78
CA GLY A 339 5.41 28.34 -0.40
C GLY A 339 6.40 29.46 -0.09
N VAL A 340 7.28 29.88 -1.02
CA VAL A 340 7.92 31.20 -0.86
C VAL A 340 6.88 32.24 -1.25
N LYS A 341 6.07 32.67 -0.28
CA LYS A 341 5.36 33.95 -0.44
C LYS A 341 6.43 34.96 -0.83
N GLN A 342 6.25 35.68 -1.94
CA GLN A 342 7.05 36.88 -2.18
C GLN A 342 6.86 37.77 -0.95
N VAL A 343 7.86 37.78 -0.07
CA VAL A 343 7.85 38.64 1.10
C VAL A 343 8.25 39.99 0.56
N ILE A 344 7.29 40.91 0.50
CA ILE A 344 7.59 42.31 0.22
C ILE A 344 8.53 42.79 1.32
N PRO A 345 9.77 43.20 1.00
CA PRO A 345 10.72 43.63 2.01
C PRO A 345 10.20 44.90 2.70
N ALA A 346 10.46 45.02 4.00
CA ALA A 346 10.00 46.17 4.81
C ALA A 346 10.44 47.54 4.26
N ARG A 347 11.48 47.58 3.43
CA ARG A 347 11.99 48.79 2.76
C ARG A 347 11.01 49.38 1.74
N GLU A 348 10.14 48.56 1.17
CA GLU A 348 9.13 49.03 0.21
C GLU A 348 7.90 49.61 0.91
N PHE A 349 7.80 49.47 2.23
CA PHE A 349 6.75 50.09 3.02
C PHE A 349 7.18 51.48 3.48
N GLN A 350 6.32 52.47 3.27
CA GLN A 350 6.54 53.82 3.77
C GLN A 350 5.87 53.98 5.13
N PHE A 351 6.68 54.18 6.18
CA PHE A 351 6.19 54.32 7.55
C PHE A 351 6.28 55.77 8.03
N ASP A 352 5.13 56.38 8.32
CA ASP A 352 5.05 57.69 8.96
C ASP A 352 4.98 57.52 10.48
N LYS A 353 6.11 57.76 11.15
CA LYS A 353 6.23 57.69 12.62
C LYS A 353 5.33 58.70 13.35
N ARG A 354 5.03 59.87 12.77
CA ARG A 354 4.22 60.91 13.43
C ARG A 354 2.75 60.53 13.43
N ARG A 355 2.27 59.90 12.35
CA ARG A 355 0.88 59.49 12.21
C ARG A 355 0.61 58.02 12.53
N LYS A 356 1.64 57.25 12.93
CA LYS A 356 1.60 55.79 13.18
C LYS A 356 0.97 54.99 12.04
N ARG A 357 1.20 55.39 10.79
CA ARG A 357 0.59 54.80 9.59
C ARG A 357 1.66 54.20 8.68
N CYS A 358 1.34 53.09 8.05
CA CYS A 358 2.24 52.40 7.13
C CYS A 358 1.54 52.24 5.77
N ILE A 359 2.19 52.64 4.67
CA ILE A 359 1.65 52.49 3.32
C ILE A 359 2.39 51.34 2.65
N CYS A 360 1.64 50.36 2.14
CA CYS A 360 2.22 49.25 1.40
C CYS A 360 2.53 49.65 -0.06
N PRO A 361 3.36 48.88 -0.79
CA PRO A 361 3.75 49.23 -2.17
C PRO A 361 2.57 49.30 -3.16
N ALA A 362 1.44 48.68 -2.83
CA ALA A 362 0.20 48.76 -3.59
C ALA A 362 -0.64 50.02 -3.28
N GLY A 363 -0.09 51.00 -2.54
CA GLY A 363 -0.72 52.27 -2.20
C GLY A 363 -1.82 52.18 -1.14
N LYS A 364 -1.98 51.02 -0.48
CA LYS A 364 -2.98 50.84 0.59
C LYS A 364 -2.39 51.17 1.95
N GLU A 365 -3.18 51.88 2.75
CA GLU A 365 -2.83 52.24 4.12
C GLU A 365 -3.09 51.05 5.07
N LEU A 366 -2.09 50.75 5.90
CA LEU A 366 -2.11 49.72 6.93
C LEU A 366 -2.07 50.40 8.30
N LEU A 367 -3.04 50.03 9.14
CA LEU A 367 -3.14 50.49 10.52
C LEU A 367 -2.44 49.49 11.44
N LEU A 368 -1.84 49.98 12.52
CA LEU A 368 -1.25 49.14 13.55
C LEU A 368 -2.35 48.28 14.20
N TYR A 369 -2.19 46.96 14.20
CA TYR A 369 -3.16 46.05 14.81
C TYR A 369 -3.13 46.22 16.34
N GLY A 370 -4.10 46.94 16.91
CA GLY A 370 -4.17 47.23 18.35
C GLY A 370 -4.75 48.59 18.75
N GLU A 371 -4.97 49.51 17.80
CA GLU A 371 -5.77 50.73 18.05
C GLU A 371 -7.03 50.65 17.17
N GLU A 372 -8.09 50.02 17.71
CA GLU A 372 -9.45 50.19 17.17
C GLU A 372 -9.86 51.67 17.28
N ARG A 373 -10.62 52.12 16.28
CA ARG A 373 -11.24 53.44 16.25
C ARG A 373 -12.01 53.68 17.55
N VAL A 374 -11.66 54.74 18.27
CA VAL A 374 -12.61 55.44 19.16
C VAL A 374 -13.61 56.17 18.28
#